data_AF-A0A7C8EQ37-F1
#
_entry.id   AF-A0A7C8EQ37-F1
#
_cell.length_a   1.000
_cell.length_b   1.000
_cell.length_c   1.000
_cell.angle_alpha   90.00
_cell.angle_beta   90.00
_cell.angle_gamma   90.00
#
_symmetry.space_group_name_H-M   'P 1'
#
loop_
_entity.id
_entity.type
_entity.pdbx_description
1 polymer ?
#
loop_
_entity_poly.entity_id
_entity_poly.type
_entity_poly.pdbx_seq_one_letter_code
_entity_poly.pdbx_strand_id
1 'polypeptide(L)'
;MQSGSIQTFMNQYRISMQLMKVNPATSGRAHPKMDVDRYRCQISRPGKEIDVYVAVPPEEGAITPSDVLFMLILDASGCEMFKEYYARQDEFNEIFSGSDAKLDGFDEFWLEYESRFEQSRKLRTFLGKNLYEKLINRFGFNN
;
A
#
# COMPACT_ATOMS: atom_id res chain seq x y z
N MET A 1 19.59 -4.15 5.15
CA MET A 1 19.40 -4.68 6.52
C MET A 1 17.93 -4.79 6.95
N GLN A 2 17.00 -3.96 6.43
CA GLN A 2 15.58 -4.00 6.80
C GLN A 2 14.82 -5.28 6.37
N SER A 3 15.08 -5.82 5.16
CA SER A 3 14.42 -7.04 4.67
C SER A 3 14.59 -8.26 5.61
N GLY A 4 15.80 -8.48 6.15
CA GLY A 4 16.04 -9.56 7.13
C GLY A 4 15.26 -9.41 8.44
N SER A 5 15.01 -8.17 8.88
CA SER A 5 14.22 -7.90 10.08
C SER A 5 12.72 -8.07 9.86
N ILE A 6 12.21 -7.80 8.65
CA ILE A 6 10.82 -8.04 8.26
C ILE A 6 10.55 -9.53 8.13
N GLN A 7 11.43 -10.28 7.47
CA GLN A 7 11.31 -11.74 7.40
C GLN A 7 11.29 -12.38 8.80
N THR A 8 12.12 -11.88 9.72
CA THR A 8 12.12 -12.33 11.12
C THR A 8 10.78 -12.05 11.81
N PHE A 9 10.20 -10.86 11.59
CA PHE A 9 8.87 -10.52 12.09
C PHE A 9 7.80 -11.46 11.53
N MET A 10 7.81 -11.71 10.21
CA MET A 10 6.87 -12.63 9.57
C MET A 10 6.96 -14.03 10.18
N ASN A 11 8.17 -14.56 10.35
CA ASN A 11 8.40 -15.87 10.95
C ASN A 11 7.90 -15.92 12.41
N GLN A 12 8.21 -14.90 13.22
CA GLN A 12 7.81 -14.81 14.63
C GLN A 12 6.29 -14.86 14.80
N TYR A 13 5.56 -14.21 13.90
CA TYR A 13 4.10 -14.10 13.97
C TYR A 13 3.35 -15.06 13.05
N ARG A 14 4.07 -16.03 12.46
CA ARG A 14 3.53 -17.04 11.53
C ARG A 14 2.75 -16.40 10.38
N ILE A 15 3.31 -15.33 9.83
CA ILE A 15 2.78 -14.64 8.66
C ILE A 15 3.45 -15.26 7.44
N SER A 16 2.63 -15.78 6.53
CA SER A 16 3.04 -16.26 5.21
C SER A 16 2.44 -15.39 4.12
N MET A 17 3.06 -15.36 2.95
CA MET A 17 2.55 -14.62 1.80
C MET A 17 2.79 -15.41 0.53
N GLN A 18 1.78 -15.43 -0.34
CA GLN A 18 1.89 -15.93 -1.71
C GLN A 18 1.76 -14.76 -2.67
N LEU A 19 2.73 -14.64 -3.59
CA LEU A 19 2.78 -13.59 -4.60
C LEU A 19 2.32 -14.16 -5.94
N MET A 20 1.29 -13.55 -6.52
CA MET A 20 0.75 -13.93 -7.83
C MET A 20 0.77 -12.71 -8.73
N LYS A 21 1.61 -12.72 -9.78
CA LYS A 21 1.59 -11.68 -10.81
C LYS A 21 0.25 -11.71 -11.54
N VAL A 22 -0.44 -10.58 -11.62
CA VAL A 22 -1.73 -10.46 -12.31
C VAL A 22 -1.52 -9.78 -13.65
N ASN A 23 -2.08 -10.37 -14.71
CA ASN A 23 -2.03 -9.76 -16.02
C ASN A 23 -2.93 -8.50 -16.05
N PRO A 24 -2.54 -7.43 -16.77
CA PRO A 24 -3.29 -6.18 -16.81
C PRO A 24 -4.74 -6.31 -17.30
N ALA A 25 -5.08 -7.40 -18.00
CA ALA A 25 -6.35 -7.60 -18.70
C ALA A 25 -7.59 -7.74 -17.79
N THR A 26 -7.43 -7.97 -16.48
CA THR A 26 -8.56 -8.22 -15.55
C THR A 26 -8.81 -7.13 -14.53
N SER A 27 -7.97 -6.09 -14.45
CA SER A 27 -8.23 -4.93 -13.60
C SER A 27 -8.68 -3.77 -14.48
N GLY A 28 -9.97 -3.44 -14.46
CA GLY A 28 -10.61 -2.37 -15.25
C GLY A 28 -10.14 -0.94 -14.97
N ARG A 29 -8.90 -0.76 -14.50
CA ARG A 29 -8.22 0.52 -14.29
C ARG A 29 -6.79 0.36 -14.78
N ALA A 30 -6.62 0.31 -16.11
CA ALA A 30 -5.31 0.43 -16.73
C ALA A 30 -4.91 1.92 -16.68
N HIS A 31 -3.82 2.25 -15.98
CA HIS A 31 -3.19 3.56 -16.15
C HIS A 31 -2.55 3.60 -17.54
N PRO A 32 -2.80 4.62 -18.38
CA PRO A 32 -2.31 4.60 -19.75
C PRO A 32 -0.79 4.87 -19.92
N LYS A 33 0.01 5.03 -18.86
CA LYS A 33 1.37 5.62 -19.00
C LYS A 33 2.52 5.01 -18.20
N MET A 34 2.28 4.06 -17.29
CA MET A 34 3.37 3.37 -16.61
C MET A 34 3.18 1.86 -16.78
N ASP A 35 4.13 1.23 -17.45
CA ASP A 35 4.27 -0.21 -17.45
C ASP A 35 4.59 -0.61 -16.00
N VAL A 36 3.62 -1.18 -15.28
CA VAL A 36 3.78 -1.61 -13.89
C VAL A 36 3.36 -3.06 -13.77
N ASP A 37 4.18 -3.82 -13.07
CA ASP A 37 3.84 -5.18 -12.68
C ASP A 37 2.87 -5.14 -11.50
N ARG A 38 1.71 -5.76 -11.68
CA ARG A 38 0.70 -5.88 -10.63
C ARG A 38 0.78 -7.26 -9.99
N TYR A 39 0.68 -7.30 -8.67
CA TYR A 39 0.69 -8.54 -7.90
C TYR A 39 -0.50 -8.58 -6.97
N ARG A 40 -1.20 -9.72 -6.95
CA ARG A 40 -2.06 -10.12 -5.85
C ARG A 40 -1.20 -10.84 -4.82
N CYS A 41 -1.20 -10.34 -3.60
CA CYS A 41 -0.46 -10.92 -2.49
C CYS A 41 -1.44 -11.45 -1.46
N GLN A 42 -1.54 -12.77 -1.33
CA GLN A 42 -2.37 -13.41 -0.33
C GLN A 42 -1.56 -13.54 0.96
N ILE A 43 -1.94 -12.81 2.01
CA ILE A 43 -1.28 -12.81 3.31
C ILE A 43 -2.08 -13.66 4.28
N SER A 44 -1.42 -14.61 4.93
CA SER A 44 -2.07 -15.57 5.82
C SER A 44 -1.34 -15.70 7.16
N ARG A 45 -2.11 -16.00 8.21
CA ARG A 45 -1.64 -16.41 9.55
C ARG A 45 -2.67 -17.37 10.15
N PRO A 46 -2.40 -18.05 11.28
CA PRO A 46 -3.36 -18.99 11.85
C PRO A 46 -4.76 -18.37 12.02
N GLY A 47 -5.75 -18.92 11.30
CA GLY A 47 -7.15 -18.53 11.34
C GLY A 47 -7.52 -17.22 10.62
N LYS A 48 -6.60 -16.60 9.86
CA LYS A 48 -6.87 -15.35 9.12
C LYS A 48 -6.17 -15.31 7.78
N GLU A 49 -6.81 -14.66 6.81
CA GLU A 49 -6.25 -14.43 5.48
C GLU A 49 -6.80 -13.12 4.91
N ILE A 50 -5.98 -12.40 4.15
CA ILE A 50 -6.38 -11.24 3.34
C ILE A 50 -5.66 -11.24 2.00
N ASP A 51 -6.28 -10.57 1.02
CA ASP A 51 -5.62 -10.19 -0.22
C ASP A 51 -5.28 -8.71 -0.23
N VAL A 52 -4.04 -8.41 -0.62
CA VAL A 52 -3.55 -7.06 -0.92
C VAL A 52 -3.02 -7.02 -2.35
N TYR A 53 -2.99 -5.84 -2.96
CA TYR A 53 -2.61 -5.63 -4.35
C TYR A 53 -1.53 -4.56 -4.42
N VAL A 54 -0.36 -4.93 -4.94
CA VAL A 54 0.75 -3.99 -5.13
C VAL A 54 1.05 -3.80 -6.60
N ALA A 55 1.44 -2.58 -6.96
CA ALA A 55 1.93 -2.23 -8.28
C ALA A 55 3.39 -1.82 -8.14
N VAL A 56 4.27 -2.43 -8.92
CA VAL A 56 5.72 -2.27 -8.82
C VAL A 56 6.29 -1.98 -10.21
N PRO A 57 7.23 -1.03 -10.35
CA PRO A 57 7.92 -0.82 -11.62
C PRO A 57 8.64 -2.09 -12.10
N PRO A 58 8.60 -2.42 -13.40
CA PRO A 58 9.18 -3.65 -13.96
C PRO A 58 10.71 -3.71 -13.83
N GLU A 59 11.36 -2.57 -13.60
CA GLU A 59 12.81 -2.45 -13.44
C GLU A 59 13.32 -2.97 -12.07
N GLU A 60 12.44 -3.18 -11.08
CA GLU A 60 12.83 -3.57 -9.71
C GLU A 60 13.12 -5.07 -9.53
N GLY A 61 13.00 -5.88 -10.58
CA GLY A 61 13.19 -7.34 -10.49
C GLY A 61 12.06 -8.04 -9.73
N ALA A 62 12.28 -9.30 -9.33
CA ALA A 62 11.26 -10.08 -8.62
C ALA A 62 11.15 -9.62 -7.16
N ILE A 63 9.98 -9.10 -6.78
CA ILE A 63 9.70 -8.69 -5.40
C ILE A 63 9.55 -9.90 -4.47
N THR A 64 9.96 -9.72 -3.22
CA THR A 64 9.80 -10.72 -2.16
C THR A 64 8.62 -10.40 -1.23
N PRO A 65 8.12 -11.38 -0.47
CA PRO A 65 7.13 -11.13 0.58
C PRO A 65 7.51 -10.04 1.59
N SER A 66 8.81 -9.94 1.91
CA SER A 66 9.31 -8.92 2.83
C SER A 66 9.22 -7.53 2.20
N ASP A 67 9.45 -7.40 0.90
CA ASP A 67 9.32 -6.14 0.18
C ASP A 67 7.87 -5.69 0.13
N VAL A 68 6.93 -6.60 -0.13
CA VAL A 68 5.49 -6.29 -0.09
C VAL A 68 5.06 -5.82 1.30
N LEU A 69 5.47 -6.54 2.36
CA LEU A 69 5.13 -6.10 3.72
C LEU A 69 5.76 -4.74 4.05
N PHE A 70 6.95 -4.45 3.53
CA PHE A 70 7.57 -3.14 3.65
C PHE A 70 6.77 -2.05 2.92
N MET A 71 6.36 -2.28 1.67
CA MET A 71 5.53 -1.34 0.90
C MET A 71 4.22 -1.02 1.64
N LEU A 72 3.55 -2.01 2.22
CA LEU A 72 2.33 -1.78 3.00
C LEU A 72 2.58 -0.94 4.27
N ILE A 73 3.77 -1.05 4.87
CA ILE A 73 4.17 -0.20 6.00
C ILE A 73 4.38 1.24 5.53
N LEU A 74 5.03 1.44 4.37
CA LEU A 74 5.19 2.75 3.76
C LEU A 74 3.83 3.39 3.44
N ASP A 75 2.92 2.63 2.84
CA ASP A 75 1.56 3.08 2.55
C ASP A 75 0.81 3.45 3.84
N ALA A 76 0.94 2.64 4.90
CA ALA A 76 0.35 2.96 6.19
C ALA A 76 0.89 4.27 6.79
N SER A 77 2.20 4.52 6.69
CA SER A 77 2.80 5.79 7.13
C SER A 77 2.34 6.98 6.27
N GLY A 78 2.30 6.81 4.94
CA GLY A 78 1.81 7.84 4.02
C GLY A 78 0.34 8.18 4.26
N CYS A 79 -0.48 7.17 4.57
CA CYS A 79 -1.89 7.34 4.93
C CYS A 79 -2.08 8.25 6.15
N GLU A 80 -1.31 8.04 7.22
CA GLU A 80 -1.40 8.90 8.40
C GLU A 80 -0.87 10.32 8.11
N MET A 81 0.20 10.44 7.31
CA MET A 81 0.78 11.74 6.95
C MET A 81 -0.19 12.60 6.13
N PHE A 82 -0.92 12.03 5.17
CA PHE A 82 -1.82 12.77 4.29
C PHE A 82 -3.25 12.89 4.82
N LYS A 83 -3.57 12.31 5.98
CA LYS A 83 -4.93 12.25 6.53
C LYS A 83 -5.62 13.61 6.66
N GLU A 84 -4.89 14.62 7.16
CA GLU A 84 -5.43 15.97 7.31
C GLU A 84 -5.58 16.71 5.97
N TYR A 85 -4.70 16.41 5.01
CA TYR A 85 -4.80 16.94 3.66
C TYR A 85 -6.00 16.35 2.92
N TYR A 86 -6.21 15.04 3.05
CA TYR A 86 -7.37 14.34 2.49
C TYR A 86 -8.68 14.90 3.04
N ALA A 87 -8.75 15.21 4.34
CA ALA A 87 -9.92 15.83 4.95
C ALA A 87 -10.28 17.21 4.36
N ARG A 88 -9.34 17.85 3.66
CA ARG A 88 -9.49 19.15 3.01
C ARG A 88 -9.36 19.06 1.49
N GLN A 89 -9.48 17.86 0.91
CA GLN A 89 -9.26 17.66 -0.53
C GLN A 89 -10.17 18.56 -1.39
N ASP A 90 -11.41 18.79 -0.95
CA ASP A 90 -12.38 19.60 -1.69
C ASP A 90 -11.98 21.08 -1.68
N GLU A 91 -11.49 21.59 -0.54
CA GLU A 91 -10.93 22.95 -0.43
C GLU A 91 -9.70 23.12 -1.35
N PHE A 92 -8.82 22.13 -1.38
CA PHE A 92 -7.66 22.15 -2.28
C PHE A 92 -8.10 22.10 -3.75
N ASN A 93 -9.07 21.24 -4.09
CA ASN A 93 -9.61 21.14 -5.44
C ASN A 93 -10.20 22.49 -5.89
N GLU A 94 -10.95 23.17 -5.03
CA GLU A 94 -11.48 24.52 -5.29
C GLU A 94 -10.37 25.55 -5.52
N ILE A 95 -9.30 25.55 -4.71
CA ILE A 95 -8.15 26.45 -4.89
C ILE A 95 -7.46 26.22 -6.24
N PHE A 96 -7.33 24.96 -6.67
CA PHE A 96 -6.66 24.62 -7.94
C PHE A 96 -7.59 24.68 -9.17
N SER A 97 -8.91 24.70 -8.97
CA SER A 97 -9.93 24.71 -10.04
C SER A 97 -9.91 25.94 -10.95
N GLY A 98 -9.32 27.06 -10.48
CA GLY A 98 -9.16 28.30 -11.25
C GLY A 98 -7.89 28.38 -12.10
N SER A 99 -7.04 27.35 -12.08
CA SER A 99 -5.83 27.28 -12.90
C SER A 99 -6.05 26.36 -14.11
N ASP A 100 -5.43 26.68 -15.26
CA ASP A 100 -5.42 25.78 -16.45
C ASP A 100 -4.84 24.39 -16.14
N ALA A 101 -4.22 24.24 -14.98
CA ALA A 101 -3.94 22.96 -14.35
C ALA A 101 -5.19 22.45 -13.62
N LYS A 102 -6.23 22.06 -14.38
CA LYS A 102 -7.02 20.92 -13.92
C LYS A 102 -6.01 19.77 -13.85
N LEU A 103 -5.45 19.57 -12.67
CA LEU A 103 -4.39 18.60 -12.45
C LEU A 103 -5.04 17.23 -12.68
N ASP A 104 -4.93 16.69 -13.89
CA ASP A 104 -5.41 15.34 -14.21
C ASP A 104 -4.88 14.32 -13.18
N GLY A 105 -3.72 14.61 -12.57
CA GLY A 105 -3.12 13.82 -11.49
C GLY A 105 -3.64 14.07 -10.07
N PHE A 106 -4.44 15.11 -9.79
CA PHE A 106 -4.93 15.40 -8.44
C PHE A 106 -6.03 14.41 -8.03
N ASP A 107 -7.03 14.20 -8.90
CA ASP A 107 -8.07 13.20 -8.68
C ASP A 107 -7.48 11.77 -8.66
N GLU A 108 -6.51 11.50 -9.55
CA GLU A 108 -5.81 10.21 -9.58
C GLU A 108 -5.01 9.95 -8.29
N PHE A 109 -4.31 10.95 -7.76
CA PHE A 109 -3.57 10.85 -6.50
C PHE A 109 -4.49 10.47 -5.34
N TRP A 110 -5.65 11.11 -5.21
CA TRP A 110 -6.59 10.80 -4.12
C TRP A 110 -7.25 9.43 -4.27
N LEU A 111 -7.56 9.01 -5.51
CA LEU A 111 -8.03 7.65 -5.78
C LEU A 111 -6.98 6.59 -5.41
N GLU A 112 -5.69 6.85 -5.68
CA GLU A 112 -4.61 5.97 -5.23
C GLU A 112 -4.46 5.98 -3.71
N TYR A 113 -4.54 7.14 -3.08
CA TYR A 113 -4.51 7.30 -1.63
C TYR A 113 -5.61 6.48 -0.95
N GLU A 114 -6.86 6.58 -1.42
CA GLU A 114 -7.99 5.79 -0.90
C GLU A 114 -7.72 4.29 -1.02
N SER A 115 -7.16 3.85 -2.17
CA SER A 115 -6.80 2.45 -2.38
C SER A 115 -5.76 1.97 -1.37
N ARG A 116 -4.69 2.74 -1.16
CA ARG A 116 -3.62 2.44 -0.19
C ARG A 116 -4.16 2.45 1.25
N PHE A 117 -5.04 3.39 1.56
CA PHE A 117 -5.71 3.49 2.87
C PHE A 117 -6.57 2.26 3.16
N GLU A 118 -7.33 1.79 2.18
CA GLU A 118 -8.13 0.57 2.29
C GLU A 118 -7.26 -0.68 2.50
N GLN A 119 -6.12 -0.79 1.80
CA GLN A 119 -5.18 -1.88 1.99
C GLN A 119 -4.53 -1.84 3.38
N SER A 120 -4.14 -0.66 3.85
CA SER A 120 -3.65 -0.45 5.22
C SER A 120 -4.69 -0.85 6.27
N ARG A 121 -5.96 -0.49 6.08
CA ARG A 121 -7.07 -0.89 6.97
C ARG A 121 -7.27 -2.41 7.01
N LYS A 122 -7.20 -3.09 5.86
CA LYS A 122 -7.24 -4.56 5.78
C LYS A 122 -6.07 -5.18 6.55
N LEU A 123 -4.85 -4.67 6.36
CA LEU A 123 -3.67 -5.14 7.09
C LEU A 123 -3.83 -4.96 8.61
N ARG A 124 -4.31 -3.80 9.06
CA ARG A 124 -4.59 -3.53 10.48
C ARG A 124 -5.60 -4.52 11.07
N THR A 125 -6.66 -4.82 10.33
CA THR A 125 -7.70 -5.77 10.76
C THR A 125 -7.16 -7.19 10.85
N PHE A 126 -6.38 -7.60 9.85
CA PHE A 126 -5.72 -8.89 9.78
C PHE A 126 -4.76 -9.10 10.95
N LEU A 127 -3.84 -8.15 11.18
CA LEU A 127 -2.84 -8.24 12.26
C LEU A 127 -3.48 -8.08 13.64
N GLY A 128 -4.53 -7.26 13.74
CA GLY A 128 -5.07 -6.76 15.00
C GLY A 128 -4.23 -5.60 15.54
N LYS A 129 -4.85 -4.76 16.40
CA LYS A 129 -4.27 -3.50 16.90
C LYS A 129 -2.83 -3.65 17.40
N ASN A 130 -2.59 -4.56 18.35
CA ASN A 130 -1.28 -4.69 19.00
C ASN A 130 -0.16 -5.11 18.04
N LEU A 131 -0.47 -6.00 17.08
CA LEU A 131 0.55 -6.49 16.15
C LEU A 131 0.81 -5.47 15.04
N TYR A 132 -0.24 -4.77 14.61
CA TYR A 132 -0.13 -3.66 13.67
C TYR A 132 0.73 -2.53 14.25
N GLU A 133 0.46 -2.09 15.49
CA GLU A 133 1.26 -1.07 16.18
C GLU A 133 2.72 -1.52 16.34
N LYS A 134 2.98 -2.78 16.66
CA LYS A 134 4.35 -3.33 16.70
C LYS A 134 5.04 -3.30 15.34
N LEU A 135 4.31 -3.60 14.26
CA LEU A 135 4.83 -3.55 12.90
C LEU A 135 5.21 -2.11 12.54
N ILE A 136 4.29 -1.16 12.75
CA ILE A 136 4.50 0.25 12.43
C ILE A 136 5.58 0.86 13.33
N ASN A 137 5.60 0.64 14.65
CA ASN A 137 6.63 1.24 15.51
C ASN A 137 8.05 0.68 15.24
N ARG A 138 8.13 -0.53 14.68
CA ARG A 138 9.42 -1.19 14.39
C ARG A 138 9.97 -0.81 13.03
N PHE A 139 9.09 -0.51 12.06
CA PHE A 139 9.47 -0.36 10.65
C PHE A 139 8.88 0.89 9.97
N GLY A 140 7.76 1.39 10.46
CA GLY A 140 7.24 2.70 10.10
C GLY A 140 8.19 3.76 10.62
N PHE A 141 8.42 4.79 9.81
CA PHE A 141 9.29 5.90 10.20
C PHE A 141 8.67 6.58 11.43
N ASN A 142 9.37 6.52 12.56
CA ASN A 142 9.08 7.42 13.67
C ASN A 142 9.41 8.83 13.16
N ASN A 143 8.40 9.69 13.07
CA ASN A 143 8.64 11.14 12.95
C ASN A 143 9.38 11.67 14.17
#